data_AF-A0A0Z8E4D8-F1
#
_entry.id   AF-A0A0Z8E4D8-F1
#
_cell.length_a   1.000
_cell.length_b   1.000
_cell.length_c   1.000
_cell.angle_alpha   90.00
_cell.angle_beta   90.00
_cell.angle_gamma   90.00
#
_symmetry.space_group_name_H-M   'P 1'
#
loop_
_entity.id
_entity.type
_entity.pdbx_description
1 polymer ?
#
loop_
_entity_poly.entity_id
_entity_poly.type
_entity_poly.pdbx_seq_one_letter_code
_entity_poly.pdbx_strand_id
1 'polypeptide(L)'
;MFEVKTSTGLVLSIDQDRLENYELFEAIAAEESGDSSAMIRIVNLLLGDEAKKLKDHVRTEKGLVPISALGAEIKDVFEQVKDLKNSQSSPE
;
A
#
# COMPACT_ATOMS: atom_id res chain seq x y z
N MET A 1 -7.61 2.77 12.35
CA MET A 1 -8.03 2.76 10.93
C MET A 1 -8.38 4.14 10.40
N PHE A 2 -7.88 4.45 9.21
CA PHE A 2 -8.22 5.63 8.42
C PHE A 2 -8.37 5.26 6.95
N GLU A 3 -9.07 6.09 6.18
CA GLU A 3 -9.30 5.84 4.76
C GLU A 3 -8.24 6.53 3.91
N VAL A 4 -7.65 5.76 3.00
CA VAL A 4 -6.72 6.25 1.98
C VAL A 4 -7.39 6.11 0.63
N LYS A 5 -7.44 7.22 -0.12
CA LYS A 5 -7.93 7.22 -1.49
C LYS A 5 -6.74 7.34 -2.45
N THR A 6 -6.58 6.35 -3.32
CA THR A 6 -5.54 6.38 -4.35
C THR A 6 -5.90 7.33 -5.49
N SER A 7 -4.91 7.73 -6.27
CA SER A 7 -5.10 8.58 -7.46
C SER A 7 -6.02 7.96 -8.51
N THR A 8 -6.12 6.63 -8.56
CA THR A 8 -7.03 5.90 -9.46
C THR A 8 -8.44 5.76 -8.89
N GLY A 9 -8.69 6.29 -7.69
CA GLY A 9 -10.01 6.35 -7.06
C GLY A 9 -10.34 5.16 -6.16
N LEU A 10 -9.39 4.23 -5.94
CA LEU A 10 -9.55 3.15 -4.98
C LEU A 10 -9.53 3.71 -3.55
N VAL A 11 -10.47 3.28 -2.71
CA VAL A 11 -10.50 3.62 -1.28
C VAL A 11 -10.13 2.39 -0.47
N LEU A 12 -9.14 2.51 0.40
CA LEU A 12 -8.65 1.44 1.28
C LEU A 12 -8.74 1.88 2.73
N SER A 13 -9.14 0.97 3.63
CA SER A 13 -9.07 1.22 5.07
C SER A 13 -7.77 0.66 5.63
N ILE A 14 -6.86 1.53 6.06
CA ILE A 14 -5.55 1.15 6.57
C ILE A 14 -5.50 1.42 8.06
N ASP A 15 -5.00 0.44 8.81
CA ASP A 15 -4.76 0.62 10.24
C ASP A 15 -3.42 1.31 10.50
N GLN A 16 -3.40 2.27 11.44
CA GLN A 16 -2.20 3.05 11.71
C GLN A 16 -1.09 2.18 12.30
N ASP A 17 -1.43 1.19 13.13
CA ASP A 17 -0.43 0.27 13.72
C ASP A 17 0.31 -0.54 12.63
N ARG A 18 -0.32 -0.77 11.48
CA ARG A 18 0.32 -1.44 10.34
C ARG A 18 1.41 -0.60 9.68
N LEU A 19 1.28 0.73 9.71
CA LEU A 19 2.29 1.64 9.16
C LEU A 19 3.50 1.78 10.06
N GLU A 20 3.30 1.61 11.37
CA GLU A 20 4.35 1.62 12.38
C GLU A 20 4.93 0.21 12.63
N ASN A 21 4.53 -0.78 11.82
CA ASN A 21 5.02 -2.15 11.93
C ASN A 21 6.46 -2.29 11.40
N TYR A 22 7.37 -2.76 12.27
CA TYR A 22 8.76 -3.03 11.90
C TYR A 22 8.89 -4.07 10.77
N GLU A 23 8.03 -5.09 10.72
CA GLU A 23 8.07 -6.09 9.65
C GLU A 23 7.74 -5.47 8.28
N LEU A 24 6.90 -4.42 8.25
CA LEU A 24 6.62 -3.67 7.02
C LEU A 24 7.87 -2.90 6.58
N PHE A 25 8.59 -2.28 7.52
CA PHE A 25 9.86 -1.62 7.24
C PHE A 25 10.92 -2.60 6.69
N GLU A 26 11.06 -3.78 7.30
CA GLU A 26 11.96 -4.84 6.81
C GLU A 26 11.59 -5.29 5.39
N ALA A 27 10.29 -5.43 5.11
CA ALA A 27 9.82 -5.80 3.78
C ALA A 27 10.15 -4.72 2.73
N ILE A 28 10.02 -3.44 3.06
CA ILE A 28 10.40 -2.34 2.17
C ILE A 28 11.92 -2.36 1.90
N ALA A 29 12.75 -2.50 2.94
CA ALA A 29 14.19 -2.59 2.79
C ALA A 29 14.64 -3.81 1.95
N ALA A 30 13.93 -4.94 2.08
CA ALA A 30 14.18 -6.13 1.27
C ALA A 30 13.83 -5.90 -0.21
N GLU A 31 12.77 -5.15 -0.51
CA GLU A 31 12.39 -4.77 -1.88
C GLU A 31 13.48 -3.92 -2.54
N GLU A 32 13.98 -2.91 -1.83
CA GLU A 32 15.10 -2.07 -2.29
C GLU A 32 16.39 -2.87 -2.51
N SER A 33 16.57 -3.97 -1.76
CA SER A 33 17.69 -4.90 -1.91
C SER A 33 17.52 -5.91 -3.06
N GLY A 34 16.38 -5.87 -3.79
CA GLY A 34 16.10 -6.72 -4.95
C GLY A 34 15.37 -8.03 -4.64
N ASP A 35 14.83 -8.21 -3.42
CA ASP A 35 14.05 -9.39 -3.07
C ASP A 35 12.68 -9.37 -3.76
N SER A 36 12.49 -10.25 -4.74
CA SER A 36 11.25 -10.32 -5.53
C SER A 36 10.01 -10.74 -4.72
N SER A 37 10.19 -11.33 -3.53
CA SER A 37 9.09 -11.71 -2.63
C SER A 37 8.66 -10.58 -1.70
N ALA A 38 9.45 -9.50 -1.60
CA ALA A 38 9.19 -8.40 -0.69
C ALA A 38 7.85 -7.71 -0.99
N MET A 39 7.52 -7.49 -2.26
CA MET A 39 6.25 -6.88 -2.67
C MET A 39 5.03 -7.66 -2.15
N ILE A 40 5.10 -9.00 -2.10
CA ILE A 40 4.02 -9.84 -1.55
C ILE A 40 3.85 -9.56 -0.05
N ARG A 41 4.96 -9.44 0.68
CA ARG A 41 4.96 -9.12 2.11
C ARG A 41 4.43 -7.71 2.38
N ILE A 42 4.92 -6.71 1.65
CA ILE A 42 4.46 -5.31 1.77
C ILE A 42 2.94 -5.22 1.63
N VAL A 43 2.38 -5.82 0.57
CA VAL A 43 0.93 -5.80 0.31
C VAL A 43 0.14 -6.41 1.47
N ASN A 44 0.58 -7.56 2.00
CA ASN A 44 -0.13 -8.24 3.09
C ASN A 44 0.02 -7.53 4.44
N LEU A 45 1.22 -7.02 4.76
CA LEU A 45 1.50 -6.33 6.01
C LEU A 45 0.77 -4.98 6.07
N LEU A 46 0.81 -4.22 4.97
CA LEU A 46 0.18 -2.91 4.86
C LEU A 46 -1.35 -3.00 4.85
N LEU A 47 -1.92 -3.89 4.03
CA LEU A 47 -3.36 -3.88 3.75
C LEU A 47 -4.15 -4.98 4.46
N GLY A 48 -3.50 -6.07 4.86
CA GLY A 48 -4.21 -7.23 5.42
C GLY A 48 -5.31 -7.73 4.48
N ASP A 49 -6.55 -7.77 4.98
CA ASP A 49 -7.72 -8.21 4.20
C ASP A 49 -8.03 -7.28 3.00
N GLU A 50 -7.70 -6.00 3.09
CA GLU A 50 -7.91 -5.02 2.01
C GLU A 50 -6.99 -5.28 0.81
N ALA A 51 -5.95 -6.13 0.96
CA ALA A 51 -5.08 -6.54 -0.14
C ALA A 51 -5.87 -7.16 -1.30
N LYS A 52 -6.99 -7.84 -1.01
CA LYS A 52 -7.86 -8.40 -2.04
C LYS A 52 -8.49 -7.30 -2.89
N LYS A 53 -8.98 -6.24 -2.25
CA LYS A 53 -9.63 -5.11 -2.91
C LYS A 53 -8.67 -4.41 -3.86
N LEU A 54 -7.43 -4.20 -3.43
CA LEU A 54 -6.37 -3.68 -4.28
C LEU A 54 -6.10 -4.58 -5.49
N LYS A 55 -5.94 -5.90 -5.27
CA LYS A 55 -5.67 -6.86 -6.35
C LYS A 55 -6.82 -6.91 -7.36
N ASP A 56 -8.06 -6.84 -6.90
CA ASP A 56 -9.24 -6.80 -7.78
C ASP A 56 -9.32 -5.48 -8.57
N HIS A 57 -8.95 -4.34 -7.96
CA HIS A 57 -8.92 -3.03 -8.62
C HIS A 57 -7.94 -2.99 -9.81
N VAL A 58 -6.75 -3.56 -9.65
CA VAL A 58 -5.74 -3.59 -10.73
C VAL A 58 -5.91 -4.79 -11.68
N ARG A 59 -6.91 -5.64 -11.46
CA ARG A 59 -7.10 -6.86 -12.24
C ARG A 59 -7.58 -6.51 -13.65
N THR A 60 -6.89 -7.05 -14.63
CA THR A 60 -7.24 -6.90 -16.05
C THR A 60 -8.48 -7.71 -16.41
N GLU A 61 -9.10 -7.41 -17.55
CA GLU A 61 -10.23 -8.16 -18.11
C GLU A 61 -9.94 -9.67 -18.30
N LYS A 62 -8.65 -10.03 -18.41
CA LYS A 62 -8.19 -11.43 -18.49
C LYS A 62 -8.07 -12.12 -17.13
N GLY A 63 -8.42 -11.44 -16.05
CA GLY A 63 -8.32 -11.96 -14.68
C GLY A 63 -6.91 -11.88 -14.07
N LEU A 64 -5.94 -11.27 -14.77
CA LEU A 64 -4.55 -11.18 -14.32
C LEU A 64 -4.30 -9.90 -13.53
N VAL A 65 -3.44 -9.99 -12.51
CA VAL A 65 -2.98 -8.86 -11.70
C VAL A 65 -1.58 -8.45 -12.15
N PRO A 66 -1.40 -7.33 -12.87
CA PRO A 66 -0.09 -6.88 -13.32
C PRO A 66 0.74 -6.40 -12.14
N ILE A 67 1.96 -6.91 -12.01
CA ILE A 67 2.90 -6.52 -10.94
C ILE A 67 3.15 -5.01 -10.96
N SER A 68 3.33 -4.42 -12.15
CA SER A 68 3.58 -2.98 -12.31
C SER A 68 2.40 -2.13 -11.84
N ALA A 69 1.16 -2.56 -12.11
CA ALA A 69 -0.04 -1.82 -11.68
C ALA A 69 -0.23 -1.93 -10.16
N LEU A 70 -0.01 -3.12 -9.59
CA LEU A 70 -0.06 -3.32 -8.15
C LEU A 70 1.00 -2.48 -7.42
N GLY A 71 2.24 -2.47 -7.93
CA GLY A 71 3.32 -1.66 -7.35
C GLY A 71 3.06 -0.17 -7.44
N ALA A 72 2.49 0.31 -8.56
CA ALA A 72 2.10 1.71 -8.72
C ALA A 72 1.05 2.14 -7.68
N GLU A 73 0.01 1.33 -7.47
CA GLU A 73 -1.00 1.62 -6.44
C GLU A 73 -0.43 1.57 -5.02
N ILE A 74 0.45 0.62 -4.70
CA ILE A 74 1.10 0.57 -3.38
C ILE A 74 1.94 1.82 -3.13
N LYS A 75 2.69 2.26 -4.15
CA LYS A 75 3.46 3.50 -4.07
C LYS A 75 2.56 4.70 -3.82
N ASP A 76 1.46 4.81 -4.58
CA ASP A 76 0.48 5.87 -4.43
C ASP A 76 -0.15 5.86 -3.02
N VAL A 77 -0.50 4.69 -2.47
CA VAL A 77 -0.96 4.56 -1.09
C VAL A 77 0.04 5.15 -0.09
N PHE A 78 1.35 4.85 -0.23
CA PHE A 78 2.36 5.44 0.64
C PHE A 78 2.47 6.96 0.50
N GLU A 79 2.37 7.49 -0.71
CA GLU A 79 2.37 8.93 -0.98
C GLU A 79 1.16 9.61 -0.31
N GLN A 80 -0.03 9.02 -0.45
CA GLN A 80 -1.25 9.53 0.15
C GLN A 80 -1.23 9.46 1.68
N VAL A 81 -0.69 8.39 2.26
CA VAL A 81 -0.49 8.26 3.72
C VAL A 81 0.46 9.34 4.24
N LYS A 82 1.55 9.62 3.52
CA LYS A 82 2.51 10.65 3.89
C LYS A 82 1.87 12.05 3.85
N ASP A 83 1.08 12.33 2.82
CA ASP A 83 0.36 13.59 2.68
C ASP A 83 -0.66 13.80 3.81
N LEU A 84 -1.45 12.75 4.13
CA LEU A 84 -2.38 12.76 5.27
C LEU A 84 -1.66 13.07 6.59
N LYS A 85 -0.52 12.44 6.85
CA LYS A 85 0.25 12.67 8.08
C LYS A 85 0.81 14.11 8.15
N ASN A 86 1.29 14.65 7.02
CA ASN A 86 1.77 16.04 6.96
C ASN A 86 0.63 17.05 7.13
N SER A 87 -0.54 16.80 6.55
CA SER A 87 -1.72 17.66 6.69
C SER A 87 -2.27 17.67 8.13
N GLN A 88 -2.21 16.53 8.83
CA GLN A 88 -2.62 16.41 10.24
C GLN A 88 -1.57 16.97 11.22
N SER A 89 -0.32 17.10 10.80
CA SER A 89 0.79 17.65 11.62
C SER A 89 0.93 19.17 11.54
N SER A 90 0.04 19.85 10.80
CA SER A 90 -0.07 21.32 10.79
C SER A 90 -1.34 21.76 11.54
N PRO A 91 -1.28 21.69 12.88
CA PRO A 91 -1.58 22.88 13.66
C PRO A 91 -0.49 23.09 14.72
N GLU A 92 0.37 24.08 14.51
CA GLU A 92 0.97 25.01 15.50
C GLU A 92 2.04 25.90 14.85
#